data_AF-A0A7C4SLU8-F1
#
_entry.id   AF-A0A7C4SLU8-F1
#
_cell.length_a   1.000
_cell.length_b   1.000
_cell.length_c   1.000
_cell.angle_alpha   90.00
_cell.angle_beta   90.00
_cell.angle_gamma   90.00
#
_symmetry.space_group_name_H-M   'P 1'
#
loop_
_entity.id
_entity.type
_entity.pdbx_description
1 polymer ?
#
loop_
_entity_poly.entity_id
_entity_poly.type
_entity_poly.pdbx_seq_one_letter_code
_entity_poly.pdbx_strand_id
1 'polypeptide(L)' 'MSEILEAISNGGGTIKDKDLYDVLRKRYEITYSDFLKYLMILEIRGFIVVSTAREDIKIISLAPHLKQS' A
#
# COMPACT_ATOMS: atom_id res chain seq x y z
N MET A 1 -2.29 4.09 -10.63
CA MET A 1 -1.62 2.83 -10.24
C MET A 1 -0.16 3.07 -9.86
N SER A 2 0.55 3.99 -10.55
CA SER A 2 1.90 4.44 -10.18
C SER A 2 1.98 5.07 -8.79
N GLU A 3 1.03 5.93 -8.41
CA GLU A 3 1.13 6.72 -7.17
C GLU A 3 1.17 5.90 -5.87
N ILE A 4 0.50 4.73 -5.82
CA ILE A 4 0.56 3.84 -4.65
C ILE A 4 1.97 3.26 -4.52
N LEU A 5 2.54 2.79 -5.63
CA LEU A 5 3.89 2.22 -5.65
C LEU A 5 4.94 3.29 -5.36
N GLU A 6 4.78 4.50 -5.90
CA GLU A 6 5.63 5.65 -5.60
C GLU A 6 5.57 6.05 -4.12
N ALA A 7 4.38 6.09 -3.52
CA ALA A 7 4.23 6.38 -2.09
C ALA A 7 4.93 5.34 -1.21
N ILE A 8 4.81 4.05 -1.55
CA ILE A 8 5.51 2.97 -0.83
C ILE A 8 7.03 3.07 -1.06
N SER A 9 7.47 3.36 -2.28
CA SER A 9 8.89 3.50 -2.63
C SER A 9 9.57 4.65 -1.89
N ASN A 10 8.91 5.81 -1.83
CA ASN A 10 9.39 6.98 -1.08
C ASN A 10 9.51 6.70 0.43
N GLY A 11 8.75 5.74 0.96
CA GLY A 11 8.86 5.25 2.34
C GLY A 11 9.95 4.20 2.58
N GLY A 12 10.87 3.98 1.63
CA GLY A 12 11.87 2.91 1.72
C GLY A 12 11.33 1.53 1.33
N GLY A 13 10.27 1.49 0.51
CA GLY A 13 9.64 0.28 0.03
C GLY A 13 8.71 -0.39 1.04
N THR A 14 8.36 0.30 2.13
CA THR A 14 7.39 -0.13 3.14
C THR A 14 6.65 1.07 3.74
N ILE A 15 5.35 0.95 4.00
CA ILE A 15 4.51 2.00 4.60
C ILE A 15 3.39 1.36 5.44
N LYS A 16 2.89 2.06 6.47
CA LYS A 16 1.68 1.63 7.20
C LYS A 16 0.44 1.95 6.38
N ASP A 17 -0.60 1.16 6.57
CA ASP A 17 -1.89 1.35 5.90
C ASP A 17 -2.54 2.69 6.19
N LYS A 18 -2.50 3.16 7.43
CA LYS A 18 -3.03 4.49 7.81
C LYS A 18 -2.29 5.62 7.10
N ASP A 19 -0.96 5.56 7.07
CA ASP A 19 -0.14 6.58 6.42
C ASP A 19 -0.40 6.61 4.90
N LEU A 20 -0.48 5.43 4.28
CA LEU A 20 -0.81 5.31 2.85
C LEU A 20 -2.23 5.79 2.54
N TYR A 21 -3.21 5.42 3.35
CA TYR A 21 -4.58 5.88 3.21
C TYR A 21 -4.68 7.40 3.32
N ASP A 22 -3.98 8.01 4.29
CA ASP A 22 -3.96 9.46 4.48
C ASP A 22 -3.32 10.22 3.32
N VAL A 23 -2.34 9.62 2.63
CA VAL A 23 -1.79 10.17 1.39
C VAL A 23 -2.81 10.11 0.25
N LEU A 24 -3.49 8.98 0.08
CA LEU A 24 -4.40 8.76 -1.04
C LEU A 24 -5.71 9.55 -0.89
N ARG A 25 -6.29 9.61 0.31
CA ARG A 25 -7.54 10.36 0.57
C ARG A 25 -7.43 11.86 0.34
N LYS A 26 -6.21 12.42 0.32
CA LYS A 26 -5.97 13.84 0.02
C LYS A 26 -6.17 14.16 -1.46
N ARG A 27 -6.05 13.16 -2.32
CA ARG A 27 -6.16 13.30 -3.79
C ARG A 27 -7.40 12.62 -4.35
N TYR A 28 -7.94 11.64 -3.63
CA TYR A 28 -9.04 10.81 -4.05
C TYR A 28 -10.15 10.79 -2.99
N GLU A 29 -11.40 10.89 -3.42
CA GLU A 29 -12.56 10.67 -2.57
C GLU A 29 -12.80 9.15 -2.43
N ILE A 30 -12.08 8.52 -1.50
CA ILE A 30 -12.14 7.08 -1.27
C ILE A 30 -12.46 6.78 0.19
N THR A 31 -13.25 5.73 0.41
CA THR A 31 -13.45 5.18 1.75
C THR A 31 -12.29 4.26 2.13
N TYR A 32 -12.11 4.01 3.43
CA TYR A 32 -11.13 3.04 3.91
C TYR A 32 -11.44 1.61 3.39
N SER A 33 -12.73 1.28 3.22
CA SER A 33 -13.13 -0.02 2.64
C SER A 33 -12.69 -0.16 1.18
N ASP A 34 -12.80 0.91 0.39
CA ASP A 34 -12.35 0.88 -1.00
C ASP A 34 -10.83 0.82 -1.09
N PHE A 35 -10.14 1.56 -0.23
CA PHE A 35 -8.69 1.45 -0.07
C PHE A 35 -8.25 0.01 0.20
N LEU A 36 -8.89 -0.72 1.11
CA LEU A 36 -8.59 -2.12 1.37
C LEU A 36 -8.82 -3.01 0.14
N LYS A 37 -9.92 -2.81 -0.60
CA LYS A 37 -10.16 -3.54 -1.87
C LYS A 37 -9.05 -3.29 -2.88
N TYR A 38 -8.58 -2.04 -3.00
CA TYR A 38 -7.47 -1.72 -3.90
C TYR A 38 -6.17 -2.40 -3.48
N LEU A 39 -5.85 -2.43 -2.19
CA LEU A 39 -4.69 -3.18 -1.69
C LEU A 39 -4.79 -4.67 -2.02
N MET A 40 -5.95 -5.29 -1.82
CA MET A 40 -6.16 -6.70 -2.18
C MET A 40 -5.91 -6.95 -3.68
N ILE A 41 -6.40 -6.08 -4.57
CA ILE A 41 -6.17 -6.21 -6.01
C ILE A 41 -4.67 -6.11 -6.34
N LEU A 42 -3.95 -5.19 -5.71
CA LEU A 42 -2.51 -5.01 -5.92
C LEU A 42 -1.70 -6.20 -5.41
N GLU A 43 -2.10 -6.76 -4.27
CA GLU A 43 -1.49 -7.95 -3.68
C GLU A 43 -1.69 -9.19 -4.55
N ILE A 44 -2.92 -9.43 -5.03
CA ILE A 44 -3.23 -10.54 -5.96
C ILE A 44 -2.42 -10.43 -7.26
N ARG A 45 -2.22 -9.21 -7.76
CA ARG A 45 -1.40 -8.93 -8.94
C ARG A 45 0.10 -9.01 -8.67
N GLY A 46 0.51 -9.23 -7.42
CA GLY A 46 1.91 -9.37 -7.02
C GLY A 46 2.68 -8.06 -6.93
N PHE A 47 2.03 -6.89 -6.89
CA PHE A 47 2.75 -5.62 -6.80
C PHE A 47 3.20 -5.28 -5.38
N ILE A 48 2.43 -5.71 -4.39
CA ILE A 48 2.67 -5.43 -2.97
C ILE A 48 2.51 -6.69 -2.14
N VAL A 49 3.04 -6.64 -0.93
CA VAL A 49 2.80 -7.62 0.14
C VAL A 49 2.18 -6.89 1.31
N VAL A 50 1.09 -7.41 1.86
CA VAL A 50 0.44 -6.88 3.06
C VAL A 50 0.71 -7.82 4.23
N SER A 51 1.27 -7.30 5.32
CA SER A 51 1.51 -8.05 6.56
C SER A 51 0.90 -7.35 7.77
N THR A 52 0.62 -8.08 8.84
CA THR A 52 0.06 -7.52 10.08
C THR A 52 1.17 -7.46 11.12
N ALA A 53 1.46 -6.28 11.67
CA ALA A 53 2.57 -6.10 12.63
C ALA A 53 2.14 -6.23 14.09
N ARG A 54 0.99 -5.65 14.47
CA ARG A 54 0.30 -5.74 15.78
C ARG A 54 -1.20 -5.51 15.53
N GLU A 55 -2.06 -5.84 16.50
CA GLU A 55 -3.52 -5.71 16.40
C GLU A 55 -3.94 -4.42 15.68
N ASP A 56 -4.57 -4.58 14.51
CA ASP A 56 -5.05 -3.55 13.58
C ASP A 56 -4.04 -2.65 12.85
N ILE A 57 -2.74 -2.97 12.84
CA ILE A 57 -1.77 -2.27 11.99
C ILE A 57 -1.32 -3.16 10.83
N LYS A 58 -1.65 -2.73 9.60
CA LYS A 58 -1.18 -3.36 8.37
C LYS A 58 0.04 -2.63 7.83
N ILE A 59 1.01 -3.42 7.38
CA ILE A 59 2.22 -2.97 6.74
C ILE A 59 2.15 -3.36 5.27
N ILE A 60 2.28 -2.38 4.39
CA ILE A 60 2.34 -2.57 2.94
C ILE A 60 3.78 -2.41 2.48
N SER A 61 4.31 -3.42 1.80
CA SER A 61 5.65 -3.39 1.21
C SER A 61 5.59 -3.66 -0.29
N LEU A 62 6.54 -3.10 -1.05
CA LEU A 62 6.72 -3.49 -2.45
C LEU A 62 7.10 -4.97 -2.54
N ALA A 63 6.57 -5.67 -3.55
CA ALA A 63 6.94 -7.05 -3.79
C ALA A 63 8.45 -7.19 -4.06
N PRO A 64 9.09 -8.29 -3.63
CA PRO A 64 10.55 -8.45 -3.72
C PRO A 64 11.11 -8.29 -5.13
N HIS A 65 10.37 -8.72 -6.16
CA HIS A 65 10.80 -8.63 -7.56
C HIS A 65 10.71 -7.21 -8.14
N LEU A 66 9.99 -6.29 -7.49
CA LEU A 66 9.92 -4.87 -7.88
C LEU A 66 10.97 -4.01 -7.18
N LYS A 67 11.66 -4.54 -6.16
CA LYS A 67 12.75 -3.84 -5.47
C LYS A 67 14.09 -3.89 -6.21
N GLN A 68 14.19 -4.68 -7.29
CA GLN A 68 15.42 -4.94 -8.04
C GLN A 68 15.45 -4.30 -9.44
N SER A 69 14.47 -3.44 -9.77
CA SER A 69 14.38 -2.74 -11.06
C SER A 69 14.86 -1.29 -10.95
#